data_AF-A0AAD4C469-F1
#
_entry.id   AF-A0AAD4C469-F1
#
_cell.length_a   1.000
_cell.length_b   1.000
_cell.length_c   1.000
_cell.angle_alpha   90.00
_cell.angle_beta   90.00
_cell.angle_gamma   90.00
#
_symmetry.space_group_name_H-M   'P 1'
#
loop_
_entity.id
_entity.type
_entity.pdbx_description
1 polymer ?
#
loop_
_entity_poly.entity_id
_entity_poly.type
_entity_poly.pdbx_seq_one_letter_code
_entity_poly.pdbx_strand_id
1 'polypeptide(L)'
;EPKKRKKARKETYSSYIYKVLKQVHPETGISNKGMGVLNSFVNDLFERIASEASKLATYNKKATLSAREIQTAVRLILPGELAKHAISEGTKSVTSSYSSFLFLRPCAIFSSSDSRFRYASVSNVDS
;
A
#
# COMPACT_ATOMS: atom_id res chain seq x y z
N GLU A 1 -14.92 25.67 -35.31
CA GLU A 1 -15.08 24.25 -34.94
C GLU A 1 -14.99 24.08 -33.43
N PRO A 2 -15.93 23.38 -32.76
CA PRO A 2 -15.86 23.20 -31.31
C PRO A 2 -14.80 22.15 -30.96
N LYS A 3 -13.75 22.57 -30.25
CA LYS A 3 -12.74 21.68 -29.66
C LYS A 3 -13.44 20.66 -28.75
N LYS A 4 -13.43 19.38 -29.13
CA LYS A 4 -13.90 18.26 -28.30
C LYS A 4 -13.21 18.35 -26.93
N ARG A 5 -13.99 18.62 -25.88
CA ARG A 5 -13.53 18.64 -24.49
C ARG A 5 -12.88 17.29 -24.19
N LYS A 6 -11.58 17.29 -23.91
CA LYS A 6 -10.84 16.08 -23.53
C LYS A 6 -11.50 15.54 -22.25
N LYS A 7 -12.05 14.33 -22.33
CA LYS A 7 -12.65 13.64 -21.19
C LYS A 7 -11.58 13.52 -20.10
N ALA A 8 -11.89 13.91 -18.87
CA ALA A 8 -10.99 13.73 -17.74
C ALA A 8 -10.56 12.25 -17.70
N ARG A 9 -9.24 12.02 -17.70
CA ARG A 9 -8.67 10.68 -17.65
C ARG A 9 -9.07 10.08 -16.31
N LYS A 10 -9.96 9.08 -16.31
CA LYS A 10 -10.15 8.25 -15.11
C LYS A 10 -8.85 7.49 -14.89
N GLU A 11 -8.11 7.86 -13.86
CA GLU A 11 -7.03 7.06 -13.30
C GLU A 11 -7.63 5.67 -12.98
N THR A 12 -7.16 4.64 -13.66
CA THR A 12 -7.64 3.26 -13.46
C THR A 12 -6.44 2.35 -13.26
N TYR A 13 -6.62 1.27 -12.51
CA TYR A 13 -5.55 0.32 -12.21
C TYR A 13 -5.25 -0.64 -13.38
N SER A 14 -5.90 -0.45 -14.53
CA SER A 14 -5.88 -1.36 -15.67
C SER A 14 -4.47 -1.71 -16.16
N SER A 15 -3.57 -0.72 -16.23
CA SER A 15 -2.19 -0.96 -16.68
C SER A 15 -1.39 -1.83 -15.70
N TYR A 16 -1.58 -1.64 -14.40
CA TYR A 16 -0.90 -2.41 -13.36
C TYR A 16 -1.45 -3.84 -13.30
N ILE A 17 -2.77 -3.99 -13.43
CA ILE A 17 -3.42 -5.31 -13.49
C ILE A 17 -2.88 -6.12 -14.68
N TYR A 18 -2.71 -5.50 -15.86
CA TYR A 18 -2.08 -6.17 -17.00
C TYR A 18 -0.63 -6.57 -16.76
N LYS A 19 0.17 -5.72 -16.09
CA LYS A 19 1.57 -6.03 -15.76
C LYS A 19 1.67 -7.24 -14.83
N VAL A 20 0.84 -7.28 -13.78
CA VAL A 20 0.80 -8.43 -12.84
C VAL A 20 0.31 -9.68 -13.56
N LEU A 21 -0.71 -9.58 -14.42
CA LEU A 21 -1.20 -10.73 -15.18
C LEU A 21 -0.11 -11.35 -16.05
N LYS A 22 0.70 -10.54 -16.73
CA LYS A 22 1.81 -11.03 -17.57
C LYS A 22 2.97 -11.63 -16.77
N GLN A 23 3.15 -11.24 -15.50
CA GLN A 23 4.12 -11.87 -14.62
C GLN A 23 3.71 -13.30 -14.21
N VAL A 24 2.40 -13.56 -14.08
CA VAL A 24 1.87 -14.87 -13.65
C VAL A 24 1.56 -15.78 -14.84
N HIS A 25 0.96 -15.23 -15.91
CA HIS A 25 0.57 -15.97 -17.11
C HIS A 25 0.89 -15.17 -18.39
N PRO A 26 2.02 -15.43 -19.06
CA PRO A 26 2.46 -14.64 -20.21
C PRO A 26 1.55 -14.79 -21.44
N GLU A 27 0.88 -15.94 -21.62
CA GLU A 27 0.05 -16.22 -22.80
C GLU A 27 -1.43 -15.91 -22.62
N THR A 28 -1.87 -15.62 -21.39
CA THR A 28 -3.28 -15.32 -21.09
C THR A 28 -3.58 -13.82 -21.30
N GLY A 29 -4.81 -13.52 -21.72
CA GLY A 29 -5.37 -12.18 -21.83
C GLY A 29 -6.63 -12.04 -20.97
N ILE A 30 -7.00 -10.81 -20.64
CA ILE A 30 -8.21 -10.50 -19.86
C ILE A 30 -9.19 -9.68 -20.69
N SER A 31 -10.48 -9.96 -20.53
CA SER A 31 -11.54 -9.20 -21.21
C SER A 31 -11.73 -7.81 -20.60
N ASN A 32 -12.31 -6.88 -21.37
CA ASN A 32 -12.65 -5.54 -20.86
C ASN A 32 -13.62 -5.58 -19.67
N LYS A 33 -14.54 -6.56 -19.65
CA LYS A 33 -15.45 -6.77 -18.51
C LYS A 33 -14.71 -7.26 -17.27
N GLY A 34 -13.81 -8.24 -17.43
CA GLY A 34 -12.95 -8.73 -16.34
C GLY A 34 -12.06 -7.63 -15.78
N MET A 35 -11.53 -6.75 -16.64
CA MET A 35 -10.76 -5.60 -16.22
C MET A 35 -11.57 -4.62 -15.37
N GLY A 36 -12.84 -4.38 -15.72
CA GLY A 36 -13.75 -3.57 -14.91
C GLY A 36 -13.96 -4.13 -13.51
N VAL A 37 -14.18 -5.43 -13.39
CA VAL A 37 -14.35 -6.11 -12.10
C VAL A 37 -13.08 -5.99 -11.25
N LEU A 38 -11.90 -6.24 -11.82
CA LEU A 38 -10.64 -6.13 -11.09
C LEU A 38 -10.32 -4.69 -10.67
N ASN A 39 -10.63 -3.71 -11.52
CA ASN A 39 -10.46 -2.30 -11.14
C ASN A 39 -11.37 -1.94 -9.95
N SER A 40 -12.63 -2.37 -9.95
CA SER A 40 -13.53 -2.15 -8.80
C SER A 40 -13.07 -2.89 -7.56
N PHE A 41 -12.57 -4.13 -7.70
CA PHE A 41 -12.05 -4.92 -6.59
C PHE A 41 -10.88 -4.21 -5.86
N VAL A 42 -9.93 -3.65 -6.62
CA VAL A 42 -8.82 -2.89 -6.03
C VAL A 42 -9.31 -1.65 -5.28
N ASN A 43 -10.31 -0.95 -5.83
CA ASN A 43 -10.89 0.21 -5.15
C ASN A 43 -11.61 -0.18 -3.85
N ASP A 44 -12.42 -1.24 -3.84
CA ASP A 44 -13.11 -1.73 -2.64
C ASP A 44 -12.13 -2.15 -1.54
N LEU A 45 -11.06 -2.86 -1.92
CA LEU A 45 -10.02 -3.24 -0.97
C LEU A 45 -9.28 -2.01 -0.40
N PHE A 46 -8.97 -1.03 -1.25
CA PHE A 46 -8.32 0.20 -0.84
C PHE A 46 -9.19 1.00 0.14
N GLU A 47 -10.48 1.17 -0.18
CA GLU A 47 -11.43 1.87 0.68
C GLU A 47 -11.59 1.19 2.03
N ARG A 48 -11.67 -0.15 2.06
CA ARG A 48 -11.69 -0.91 3.32
C ARG A 48 -10.44 -0.67 4.16
N ILE A 49 -9.25 -0.77 3.57
CA ILE A 49 -7.98 -0.57 4.28
C ILE A 49 -7.87 0.86 4.80
N ALA A 50 -8.19 1.85 3.96
CA ALA A 50 -8.15 3.26 4.34
C ALA A 50 -9.13 3.58 5.48
N SER A 51 -10.34 3.02 5.43
CA SER A 51 -11.34 3.21 6.48
C SER A 51 -10.88 2.63 7.83
N GLU A 52 -10.39 1.39 7.84
CA GLU A 52 -9.89 0.77 9.07
C GLU A 52 -8.63 1.47 9.61
N ALA A 53 -7.72 1.88 8.73
CA ALA A 53 -6.54 2.63 9.15
C ALA A 53 -6.89 4.01 9.73
N SER A 54 -7.87 4.71 9.16
CA SER A 54 -8.38 5.99 9.68
C SER A 54 -8.98 5.85 11.08
N LYS A 55 -9.76 4.79 11.31
CA LYS A 55 -10.28 4.45 12.65
C LYS A 55 -9.13 4.21 13.64
N LEU A 56 -8.12 3.43 13.25
CA LEU A 56 -6.94 3.15 14.08
C LEU A 56 -6.13 4.41 14.43
N ALA A 57 -5.97 5.34 13.48
CA ALA A 57 -5.32 6.63 13.74
C ALA A 57 -6.09 7.47 14.76
N THR A 58 -7.43 7.49 14.63
CA THR A 58 -8.33 8.20 15.55
C THR A 58 -8.29 7.61 16.97
N TYR A 59 -8.27 6.28 17.11
CA TYR A 59 -8.14 5.63 18.42
C TYR A 59 -6.83 5.99 19.12
N ASN A 60 -5.74 6.09 18.36
CA ASN A 60 -4.44 6.47 18.87
C ASN A 60 -4.27 7.99 19.06
N LYS A 61 -5.32 8.81 18.76
CA LYS A 61 -5.30 10.28 18.78
C LYS A 61 -4.19 10.88 17.91
N LYS A 62 -3.82 10.20 16.83
CA LYS A 62 -2.80 10.67 15.89
C LYS A 62 -3.47 11.23 14.64
N ALA A 63 -3.01 12.40 14.20
CA ALA A 63 -3.47 13.02 12.95
C ALA A 63 -2.75 12.45 11.71
N THR A 64 -1.73 11.61 11.89
CA THR A 64 -0.92 11.06 10.80
C THR A 64 -1.13 9.54 10.67
N LEU A 65 -1.43 9.09 9.46
CA LEU A 65 -1.48 7.67 9.10
C LEU A 65 -0.06 7.16 8.82
N SER A 66 0.47 6.27 9.66
CA SER A 66 1.77 5.63 9.42
C SER A 66 1.61 4.24 8.80
N ALA A 67 2.70 3.68 8.28
CA ALA A 67 2.74 2.32 7.76
C ALA A 67 2.28 1.27 8.79
N ARG A 68 2.41 1.56 10.10
CA ARG A 68 1.96 0.68 11.18
C ARG A 68 0.43 0.56 11.25
N GLU A 69 -0.29 1.66 11.09
CA GLU A 69 -1.76 1.64 11.06
C GLU A 69 -2.25 0.88 9.83
N ILE A 70 -1.62 1.05 8.68
CA ILE A 70 -1.92 0.29 7.46
C ILE A 70 -1.65 -1.21 7.67
N GLN A 71 -0.49 -1.58 8.23
CA GLN A 71 -0.14 -2.98 8.51
C GLN A 71 -1.15 -3.65 9.45
N THR A 72 -1.64 -2.90 10.45
CA THR A 72 -2.64 -3.39 11.40
C THR A 72 -4.00 -3.51 10.72
N ALA A 73 -4.41 -2.54 9.89
CA ALA A 73 -5.64 -2.61 9.10
C ALA A 73 -5.67 -3.83 8.16
N VAL A 74 -4.54 -4.15 7.51
CA VAL A 74 -4.42 -5.34 6.64
C VAL A 74 -4.63 -6.63 7.44
N ARG A 75 -4.14 -6.71 8.68
CA ARG A 75 -4.40 -7.86 9.58
C ARG A 75 -5.86 -8.01 9.97
N LEU A 76 -6.60 -6.90 10.05
CA LEU A 76 -8.01 -6.91 10.40
C LEU A 76 -8.90 -7.31 9.22
N ILE A 77 -8.51 -6.93 8.00
CA ILE A 77 -9.33 -7.12 6.79
C ILE A 77 -9.11 -8.49 6.16
N LEU A 78 -7.89 -9.04 6.21
CA LEU A 78 -7.55 -10.31 5.58
C LEU A 78 -7.45 -11.45 6.62
N PRO A 79 -8.10 -12.61 6.41
CA PRO A 79 -7.98 -13.75 7.31
C PRO A 79 -6.71 -14.60 7.03
N GLY A 80 -6.18 -15.20 8.10
CA GLY A 80 -5.24 -16.33 8.03
C GLY A 80 -3.93 -16.06 7.26
N GLU A 81 -3.60 -16.96 6.34
CA GLU A 81 -2.33 -16.93 5.59
C GLU A 81 -2.24 -15.74 4.60
N LEU A 82 -3.37 -15.20 4.13
CA LEU A 82 -3.37 -14.05 3.21
C LEU A 82 -2.80 -12.80 3.87
N ALA A 83 -3.12 -12.57 5.15
CA ALA A 83 -2.58 -11.44 5.89
C ALA A 83 -1.06 -11.54 6.06
N LYS A 84 -0.53 -12.73 6.30
CA LYS A 84 0.92 -12.94 6.48
C LYS A 84 1.69 -12.61 5.21
N HIS A 85 1.21 -13.10 4.05
CA HIS A 85 1.81 -12.79 2.76
C HIS A 85 1.70 -11.30 2.42
N ALA A 86 0.52 -10.70 2.58
CA ALA A 86 0.30 -9.28 2.29
C ALA A 86 1.24 -8.38 3.12
N ILE A 87 1.47 -8.71 4.38
CA ILE A 87 2.37 -7.95 5.26
C ILE A 87 3.83 -8.17 4.91
N SER A 88 4.21 -9.41 4.56
CA SER A 88 5.56 -9.73 4.08
C SER A 88 5.88 -8.91 2.83
N GLU A 89 5.01 -8.93 1.82
CA GLU A 89 5.18 -8.15 0.59
C GLU A 89 5.18 -6.63 0.85
N GLY A 90 4.28 -6.16 1.72
CA GLY A 90 4.25 -4.75 2.13
C GLY A 90 5.54 -4.30 2.81
N THR A 91 6.10 -5.10 3.71
CA THR A 91 7.34 -4.78 4.43
C THR A 91 8.53 -4.76 3.48
N LYS A 92 8.62 -5.72 2.54
CA LYS A 92 9.67 -5.74 1.51
C LYS A 92 9.64 -4.46 0.67
N SER A 93 8.46 -4.04 0.22
CA SER A 93 8.31 -2.82 -0.57
C SER A 93 8.75 -1.58 0.20
N VAL A 94 8.32 -1.47 1.46
CA VAL A 94 8.66 -0.37 2.36
C VAL A 94 10.18 -0.30 2.58
N THR A 95 10.84 -1.43 2.85
CA THR A 95 12.30 -1.50 3.00
C THR A 95 13.03 -1.13 1.71
N SER A 96 12.55 -1.56 0.55
CA SER A 96 13.13 -1.17 -0.74
C SER A 96 13.03 0.34 -0.98
N SER A 97 11.91 0.96 -0.59
CA SER A 97 11.72 2.41 -0.67
C SER A 97 12.63 3.18 0.28
N TYR A 98 12.81 2.69 1.52
CA TYR A 98 13.78 3.26 2.45
C TYR A 98 15.22 3.07 1.98
N SER A 99 15.56 1.92 1.37
CA SER A 99 16.88 1.68 0.77
C SER A 99 17.23 2.71 -0.30
N SER A 100 16.27 3.04 -1.19
CA SER A 100 16.46 4.11 -2.16
C SER A 100 16.58 5.51 -1.53
N PHE A 101 15.98 5.74 -0.36
CA PHE A 101 16.07 7.01 0.38
C PHE A 101 17.37 7.11 1.21
N LEU A 102 17.88 5.97 1.70
CA LEU A 102 19.11 5.85 2.47
C LEU A 102 20.37 5.92 1.60
N PHE A 103 20.27 5.81 0.27
CA PHE A 103 21.41 6.09 -0.62
C PHE A 103 21.86 7.57 -0.59
N LEU A 104 21.04 8.48 -0.01
CA LEU A 104 21.43 9.87 0.25
C LEU A 104 21.96 10.12 1.68
N ARG A 105 21.95 9.13 2.59
CA ARG A 105 22.59 9.23 3.91
C ARG A 105 23.23 7.90 4.31
N PRO A 106 24.56 7.77 4.22
CA PRO A 106 25.23 6.57 4.68
C PRO A 106 25.26 6.59 6.21
N CYS A 107 24.31 5.91 6.86
CA CYS A 107 24.52 5.34 8.19
C CYS A 107 23.40 4.40 8.64
N ALA A 108 23.84 3.30 9.27
CA ALA A 108 23.13 2.43 10.20
C ALA A 108 22.27 1.28 9.62
N ILE A 109 22.94 0.16 9.42
CA ILE A 109 22.68 -1.16 10.05
C ILE A 109 21.20 -1.62 10.09
N PHE A 110 20.91 -2.68 9.33
CA PHE A 110 19.87 -3.64 9.70
C PHE A 110 20.46 -5.05 9.68
N SER A 111 21.08 -5.43 10.80
CA SER A 111 21.30 -6.85 11.11
C SER A 111 20.00 -7.42 11.64
N SER A 112 19.56 -8.51 11.00
CA SER A 112 18.61 -9.47 11.53
C SER A 112 18.96 -9.85 12.97
N SER A 113 17.95 -9.93 13.84
CA SER A 113 17.98 -10.39 15.25
C SER A 113 18.05 -9.28 16.30
N ASP A 114 16.96 -8.53 16.52
CA ASP A 114 16.65 -8.09 17.90
C ASP A 114 15.18 -7.68 18.12
N SER A 115 14.61 -8.23 19.18
CA SER A 115 13.20 -8.14 19.60
C SER A 115 12.83 -6.83 20.30
N ARG A 116 13.44 -5.68 19.94
CA ARG A 116 13.14 -4.40 20.61
C ARG A 116 13.02 -3.26 19.61
N PHE A 117 11.83 -3.16 19.02
CA PHE A 117 11.40 -1.98 18.27
C PHE A 117 11.02 -0.84 19.23
N ARG A 118 12.02 -0.21 19.87
CA ARG A 118 11.85 1.15 20.40
C ARG A 118 11.92 2.10 19.21
N TYR A 119 10.75 2.43 18.66
CA TYR A 119 10.62 3.68 17.91
C TYR A 119 10.90 4.82 18.90
N ALA A 120 11.94 5.60 18.62
CA ALA A 120 12.10 6.90 19.24
C ALA A 120 10.84 7.72 18.96
N SER A 121 10.16 8.12 20.04
CA SER A 121 9.06 9.06 20.02
C SER A 121 9.56 10.39 19.44
N VAL A 122 9.35 10.61 18.15
CA VAL A 122 9.39 11.96 17.58
C VAL A 122 8.00 12.54 17.77
N SER A 123 7.83 13.23 18.89
CA SER A 123 6.73 14.17 19.11
C SER A 123 7.24 15.25 20.08
N ASN A 124 8.20 16.04 19.61
CA ASN A 124 8.10 17.51 19.67
C ASN A 124 7.43 17.86 18.33
N VAL A 125 6.33 18.60 18.24
CA VAL A 125 6.09 19.98 18.68
C VAL A 125 4.58 20.15 18.74
N ASP A 126 4.06 20.83 19.76
CA ASP A 126 3.00 21.86 19.67
C ASP A 126 2.69 22.34 21.10
N SER A 127 3.29 23.49 21.45
CA SER A 127 2.90 24.38 22.55
C SER A 127 2.31 25.64 21.94
#